data_AF-A0A1Y3W801-F1
#
_entry.id   AF-A0A1Y3W801-F1
#
_cell.length_a   1.000
_cell.length_b   1.000
_cell.length_c   1.000
_cell.angle_alpha   90.00
_cell.angle_beta   90.00
_cell.angle_gamma   90.00
#
_symmetry.space_group_name_H-M   'P 1'
#
loop_
_entity.id
_entity.type
_entity.pdbx_description
1 polymer ?
#
loop_
_entity_poly.entity_id
_entity_poly.type
_entity_poly.pdbx_seq_one_letter_code
_entity_poly.pdbx_strand_id
1 'polypeptide(L)'
;MKKLIYLLIAGCAFFFSSCEKIEVGYLVTGTAGYPIDTLYIYDIGGQYDGLVALRDGVESSEKVLSLTASCEEWEAETQRRSDERYDYEDDVYYPAMDAWEANPTQENTEALDEAEERLGELVAAWKEARKTYWNYLDELDAAILEIAGMTKDEIYDGIEKIQNTITYQIPWFTSSIQGVLGTEPLQYSIVSVKNESAENAALFNESLSIVGGGRMYVAYDVKAPVGVYTVSIKVENEGQSAVLEDIFTFVIETAEDATEGE
;
A
#
# COMPACT_ATOMS: atom_id res chain seq x y z
N MET A 1 46.80 44.39 59.42
CA MET A 1 45.41 43.99 59.08
C MET A 1 45.10 44.11 57.58
N LYS A 2 45.51 45.17 56.85
CA LYS A 2 45.27 45.28 55.39
C LYS A 2 45.92 44.18 54.53
N LYS A 3 47.15 43.75 54.84
CA LYS A 3 47.86 42.68 54.09
C LYS A 3 47.24 41.28 54.25
N LEU A 4 46.55 41.02 55.37
CA LEU A 4 45.83 39.77 55.62
C LEU A 4 44.49 39.73 54.85
N ILE A 5 43.85 40.88 54.66
CA ILE A 5 42.63 41.01 53.84
C ILE A 5 42.93 40.77 52.35
N TYR A 6 44.05 41.28 51.83
CA TYR A 6 44.43 41.02 50.43
C TYR A 6 44.78 39.54 50.15
N LEU A 7 45.35 38.83 51.13
CA LEU A 7 45.61 37.38 51.03
C LEU A 7 44.33 36.55 51.07
N LEU A 8 43.34 36.98 51.85
CA LEU A 8 42.01 36.36 51.92
C LEU A 8 41.21 36.61 50.63
N ILE A 9 41.27 37.82 50.07
CA ILE A 9 40.61 38.15 48.79
C ILE A 9 41.28 37.43 47.61
N ALA A 10 42.62 37.32 47.60
CA ALA A 10 43.35 36.55 46.59
C ALA A 10 43.12 35.03 46.69
N GLY A 11 42.96 34.51 47.91
CA GLY A 11 42.60 33.11 48.16
C GLY A 11 41.17 32.78 47.71
N CYS A 12 40.21 33.68 47.94
CA CYS A 12 38.82 33.50 47.50
C CYS A 12 38.64 33.55 45.98
N ALA A 13 39.51 34.27 45.25
CA ALA A 13 39.45 34.34 43.79
C ALA A 13 39.87 33.04 43.07
N PHE A 14 40.55 32.12 43.77
CA PHE A 14 40.97 30.82 43.22
C PHE A 14 39.93 29.70 43.39
N PHE A 15 38.87 29.91 44.18
CA PHE A 15 37.86 28.89 44.46
C PHE A 15 36.64 28.90 43.51
N PHE A 16 36.56 29.83 42.56
CA PHE A 16 35.44 29.92 41.61
C PHE A 16 35.74 29.39 40.20
N SER A 17 36.88 28.71 39.99
CA SER A 17 37.16 28.01 38.73
C SER A 17 36.74 26.54 38.79
N SER A 18 35.53 26.26 39.31
CA SER A 18 34.88 24.99 39.04
C SER A 18 34.05 25.17 37.77
N CYS A 19 34.68 24.93 36.62
CA CYS A 19 33.93 24.69 35.38
C CYS A 19 33.23 23.33 35.56
N GLU A 20 32.06 23.34 36.19
CA GLU A 20 31.09 22.26 36.02
C GLU A 20 30.78 22.23 34.52
N LYS A 21 31.27 21.20 33.82
CA LYS A 21 30.86 20.96 32.43
C LYS A 21 29.36 20.75 32.48
N ILE A 22 28.60 21.77 32.09
CA ILE A 22 27.17 21.63 31.87
C ILE A 22 27.02 20.54 30.80
N GLU A 23 26.36 19.44 31.14
CA GLU A 23 25.99 18.44 30.14
C GLU A 23 25.10 19.14 29.12
N VAL A 24 25.63 19.29 27.89
CA VAL A 24 24.85 19.84 26.78
C VAL A 24 23.96 18.71 26.28
N GLY A 25 22.66 18.99 26.22
CA GLY A 25 21.63 18.07 25.75
C GLY A 25 21.38 16.85 26.66
N TYR A 26 20.33 16.12 26.32
CA TYR A 26 20.08 14.77 26.85
C TYR A 26 19.74 13.83 25.70
N LEU A 27 20.01 12.53 25.88
CA LEU A 27 19.64 11.48 24.95
C LEU A 27 19.30 10.21 25.74
N VAL A 28 18.10 9.68 25.51
CA VAL A 28 17.57 8.46 26.12
C VAL A 28 17.09 7.54 25.01
N THR A 29 17.71 6.37 24.92
CA THR A 29 17.43 5.37 23.87
C THR A 29 17.15 3.98 24.42
N GLY A 30 16.91 3.84 25.73
CA GLY A 30 16.73 2.53 26.37
C GLY A 30 15.50 1.75 25.89
N THR A 31 14.53 2.43 25.28
CA THR A 31 13.35 1.82 24.65
C THR A 31 13.34 2.05 23.13
N ALA A 32 14.48 2.44 22.55
CA ALA A 32 14.55 2.76 21.13
C ALA A 32 14.44 1.49 20.28
N GLY A 33 13.63 1.54 19.24
CA GLY A 33 13.42 0.42 18.33
C GLY A 33 12.43 0.74 17.22
N TYR A 34 12.41 -0.10 16.19
CA TYR A 34 11.42 0.00 15.12
C TYR A 34 10.20 -0.85 15.48
N PRO A 35 8.97 -0.37 15.20
CA PRO A 35 7.76 -1.18 15.39
C PRO A 35 7.76 -2.47 14.56
N ILE A 36 8.30 -2.39 13.35
CA ILE A 36 8.63 -3.52 12.48
C ILE A 36 10.12 -3.38 12.23
N ASP A 37 10.91 -4.34 12.68
CA ASP A 37 12.38 -4.33 12.65
C ASP A 37 12.95 -5.12 11.48
N THR A 38 12.09 -5.68 10.62
CA THR A 38 12.49 -6.49 9.47
C THR A 38 11.80 -6.00 8.20
N LEU A 39 12.55 -5.82 7.11
CA LEU A 39 12.01 -5.48 5.79
C LEU A 39 12.49 -6.48 4.75
N TYR A 40 11.53 -7.02 3.99
CA TYR A 40 11.78 -7.91 2.87
C TYR A 40 11.94 -7.11 1.58
N ILE A 41 13.02 -7.37 0.86
CA ILE A 41 13.34 -6.82 -0.46
C ILE A 41 13.25 -7.96 -1.45
N TYR A 42 12.27 -7.89 -2.34
CA TYR A 42 11.98 -8.94 -3.31
C TYR A 42 12.38 -8.53 -4.73
N ASP A 43 12.55 -9.54 -5.60
CA ASP A 43 12.75 -9.33 -7.03
C ASP A 43 11.49 -8.78 -7.69
N ILE A 44 11.44 -7.46 -7.81
CA ILE A 44 10.34 -6.72 -8.43
C ILE A 44 10.13 -7.15 -9.89
N GLY A 45 11.20 -7.45 -10.63
CA GLY A 45 11.12 -7.87 -12.03
C GLY A 45 10.50 -9.25 -12.17
N GLY A 46 11.00 -10.22 -11.38
CA GLY A 46 10.44 -11.57 -11.33
C GLY A 46 8.98 -11.59 -10.89
N GLN A 47 8.60 -10.79 -9.90
CA GLN A 47 7.20 -10.66 -9.48
C GLN A 47 6.31 -10.06 -10.57
N TYR A 48 6.79 -9.03 -11.27
CA TYR A 48 6.07 -8.45 -12.41
C TYR A 48 5.80 -9.48 -13.50
N ASP A 49 6.85 -10.18 -13.94
CA ASP A 49 6.77 -11.20 -14.98
C ASP A 49 5.86 -12.36 -14.54
N GLY A 50 5.92 -12.75 -13.26
CA GLY A 50 5.05 -13.75 -12.66
C GLY A 50 3.58 -13.37 -12.71
N LEU A 51 3.22 -12.16 -12.28
CA LEU A 51 1.83 -11.67 -12.33
C LEU A 51 1.32 -11.50 -13.76
N VAL A 52 2.17 -11.03 -14.68
CA VAL A 52 1.82 -10.92 -16.11
C VAL A 52 1.57 -12.31 -16.71
N ALA A 53 2.44 -13.28 -16.43
CA ALA A 53 2.25 -14.65 -16.88
C ALA A 53 0.99 -15.29 -16.29
N LEU A 54 0.69 -15.00 -15.01
CA LEU A 54 -0.53 -15.44 -14.35
C LEU A 54 -1.77 -14.85 -15.02
N ARG A 55 -1.80 -13.54 -15.25
CA ARG A 55 -2.88 -12.85 -15.99
C ARG A 55 -3.07 -13.48 -17.37
N ASP A 56 -2.00 -13.61 -18.15
CA ASP A 56 -2.07 -14.14 -19.51
C ASP A 56 -2.55 -15.61 -19.50
N GLY A 57 -2.15 -16.38 -18.49
CA GLY A 57 -2.62 -17.76 -18.28
C GLY A 57 -4.11 -17.84 -17.94
N VAL A 58 -4.60 -16.95 -17.08
CA VAL A 58 -6.02 -16.82 -16.74
C VAL A 58 -6.82 -16.42 -17.97
N GLU A 59 -6.40 -15.38 -18.69
CA GLU A 59 -7.11 -14.84 -19.86
C GLU A 59 -7.13 -15.80 -21.05
N SER A 60 -6.12 -16.67 -21.16
CA SER A 60 -6.08 -17.72 -22.19
C SER A 60 -6.83 -19.00 -21.80
N SER A 61 -7.33 -19.10 -20.57
CA SER A 61 -8.12 -20.25 -20.12
C SER A 61 -9.43 -20.35 -20.88
N GLU A 62 -9.71 -21.52 -21.47
CA GLU A 62 -10.96 -21.79 -22.20
C GLU A 62 -12.21 -21.49 -21.37
N LYS A 63 -12.18 -21.84 -20.08
CA LYS A 63 -13.29 -21.57 -19.14
C LYS A 63 -13.52 -20.07 -18.96
N VAL A 64 -12.44 -19.32 -18.73
CA VAL A 64 -12.49 -17.86 -18.53
C VAL A 64 -12.94 -17.17 -19.80
N LEU A 65 -12.43 -17.56 -20.97
CA LEU A 65 -12.85 -17.03 -22.27
C LEU A 65 -14.34 -17.27 -22.53
N SER A 66 -14.84 -18.48 -22.27
CA SER A 66 -16.25 -18.81 -22.45
C SER A 66 -17.16 -18.01 -21.52
N LEU A 67 -16.77 -17.86 -20.24
CA LEU A 67 -17.53 -17.09 -19.26
C LEU A 67 -17.49 -15.60 -19.57
N THR A 68 -16.35 -15.08 -20.01
CA THR A 68 -16.20 -13.68 -20.45
C THR A 68 -17.13 -13.38 -21.62
N ALA A 69 -17.15 -14.24 -22.64
CA ALA A 69 -18.07 -14.09 -23.78
C ALA A 69 -19.56 -14.12 -23.34
N SER A 70 -19.90 -14.99 -22.37
CA SER A 70 -21.26 -15.03 -21.81
C SER A 70 -21.60 -13.75 -21.04
N CYS A 71 -20.65 -13.20 -20.29
CA CYS A 71 -20.83 -11.90 -19.61
C CYS A 71 -21.07 -10.78 -20.62
N GLU A 72 -20.27 -10.69 -21.69
CA GLU A 72 -20.43 -9.68 -22.75
C GLU A 72 -21.80 -9.78 -23.45
N GLU A 73 -22.25 -11.00 -23.77
CA GLU A 73 -23.56 -11.24 -24.37
C GLU A 73 -24.70 -10.76 -23.45
N TRP A 74 -24.67 -11.16 -22.18
CA TRP A 74 -25.73 -10.83 -21.23
C TRP A 74 -25.67 -9.39 -20.75
N GLU A 75 -24.51 -8.73 -20.76
CA GLU A 75 -24.39 -7.29 -20.57
C GLU A 75 -25.12 -6.55 -21.70
N ALA A 76 -24.86 -6.92 -22.95
CA ALA A 76 -25.52 -6.32 -24.11
C ALA A 76 -27.03 -6.57 -24.11
N GLU A 77 -27.49 -7.78 -23.76
CA GLU A 77 -28.92 -8.08 -23.64
C GLU A 77 -29.58 -7.32 -22.48
N THR A 78 -28.89 -7.20 -21.34
CA THR A 78 -29.37 -6.40 -20.20
C THR A 78 -29.52 -4.93 -20.61
N GLN A 79 -28.55 -4.38 -21.34
CA GLN A 79 -28.60 -3.02 -21.86
C GLN A 79 -29.77 -2.85 -22.84
N ARG A 80 -29.89 -3.74 -23.82
CA ARG A 80 -30.99 -3.72 -24.82
C ARG A 80 -32.36 -3.74 -24.16
N ARG A 81 -32.57 -4.57 -23.13
CA ARG A 81 -33.83 -4.63 -22.35
C ARG A 81 -34.06 -3.37 -21.53
N SER A 82 -32.98 -2.78 -21.01
CA SER A 82 -33.06 -1.51 -20.28
C SER A 82 -33.50 -0.39 -21.22
N ASP A 83 -32.95 -0.33 -22.43
CA ASP A 83 -33.29 0.68 -23.43
C ASP A 83 -34.74 0.47 -23.92
N GLU A 84 -35.14 -0.76 -24.23
CA GLU A 84 -36.54 -1.09 -24.59
C GLU A 84 -37.54 -0.67 -23.50
N ARG A 85 -37.19 -0.86 -22.22
CA ARG A 85 -38.00 -0.38 -21.10
C ARG A 85 -38.05 1.14 -21.06
N TYR A 86 -36.91 1.83 -21.18
CA TYR A 86 -36.85 3.29 -21.09
C TYR A 86 -37.60 3.97 -22.24
N ASP A 87 -37.44 3.47 -23.47
CA ASP A 87 -38.20 3.95 -24.63
C ASP A 87 -39.71 3.78 -24.39
N TYR A 88 -40.13 2.63 -23.85
CA TYR A 88 -41.55 2.40 -23.52
C TYR A 88 -42.06 3.30 -22.38
N GLU A 89 -41.24 3.54 -21.37
CA GLU A 89 -41.57 4.45 -20.28
C GLU A 89 -41.86 5.86 -20.83
N ASP A 90 -40.98 6.38 -21.68
CA ASP A 90 -41.06 7.73 -22.26
C ASP A 90 -42.17 7.87 -23.31
N ASP A 91 -42.29 6.91 -24.22
CA ASP A 91 -43.19 7.02 -25.38
C ASP A 91 -44.64 6.60 -25.06
N VAL A 92 -44.86 5.78 -24.02
CA VAL A 92 -46.17 5.16 -23.76
C VAL A 92 -46.63 5.35 -22.31
N TYR A 93 -45.84 4.89 -21.33
CA TYR A 93 -46.29 4.88 -19.93
C TYR A 93 -46.50 6.29 -19.36
N TYR A 94 -45.50 7.17 -19.46
CA TYR A 94 -45.64 8.54 -18.95
C TYR A 94 -46.74 9.32 -19.68
N PRO A 95 -46.87 9.26 -21.02
CA PRO A 95 -48.01 9.87 -21.71
C PRO A 95 -49.37 9.34 -21.26
N ALA A 96 -49.51 8.03 -21.02
CA ALA A 96 -50.76 7.45 -20.51
C ALA A 96 -51.06 7.91 -19.09
N MET A 97 -50.04 7.97 -18.23
CA MET A 97 -50.12 8.48 -16.87
C MET A 97 -50.55 9.96 -16.85
N ASP A 98 -49.90 10.81 -17.66
CA ASP A 98 -50.23 12.23 -17.80
C ASP A 98 -51.67 12.45 -18.28
N ALA A 99 -52.13 11.65 -19.26
CA ALA A 99 -53.50 11.72 -19.77
C ALA A 99 -54.53 11.33 -18.70
N TRP A 100 -54.24 10.30 -17.90
CA TRP A 100 -55.07 9.88 -16.78
C TRP A 100 -55.09 10.92 -15.66
N GLU A 101 -53.93 11.48 -15.28
CA GLU A 101 -53.83 12.54 -14.26
C GLU A 101 -54.59 13.80 -14.67
N ALA A 102 -54.53 14.17 -15.95
CA ALA A 102 -55.27 15.30 -16.49
C ALA A 102 -56.79 15.04 -16.52
N ASN A 103 -57.21 13.81 -16.82
CA ASN A 103 -58.62 13.44 -16.93
C ASN A 103 -58.84 11.92 -16.73
N PRO A 104 -59.23 11.45 -15.54
CA PRO A 104 -59.36 10.03 -15.24
C PRO A 104 -60.69 9.45 -15.75
N THR A 105 -60.83 9.36 -17.07
CA THR A 105 -61.94 8.66 -17.73
C THR A 105 -61.70 7.16 -17.69
N GLN A 106 -62.75 6.39 -18.02
CA GLN A 106 -62.60 4.93 -18.18
C GLN A 106 -61.57 4.59 -19.26
N GLU A 107 -61.61 5.28 -20.41
CA GLU A 107 -60.65 5.10 -21.51
C GLU A 107 -59.20 5.36 -21.07
N ASN A 108 -58.95 6.47 -20.37
CA ASN A 108 -57.59 6.79 -19.89
C ASN A 108 -57.13 5.85 -18.76
N THR A 109 -58.06 5.31 -17.97
CA THR A 109 -57.75 4.30 -16.95
C THR A 109 -57.35 2.98 -17.61
N GLU A 110 -58.12 2.52 -18.60
CA GLU A 110 -57.81 1.30 -19.35
C GLU A 110 -56.46 1.41 -20.09
N ALA A 111 -56.16 2.58 -20.67
CA ALA A 111 -54.88 2.82 -21.34
C ALA A 111 -53.68 2.83 -20.36
N LEU A 112 -53.84 3.42 -19.18
CA LEU A 112 -52.81 3.39 -18.14
C LEU A 112 -52.60 1.97 -17.60
N ASP A 113 -53.69 1.23 -17.33
CA ASP A 113 -53.62 -0.15 -16.85
C ASP A 113 -52.88 -1.06 -17.86
N GLU A 114 -53.16 -0.91 -19.17
CA GLU A 114 -52.45 -1.65 -20.23
C GLU A 114 -50.96 -1.26 -20.29
N ALA A 115 -50.64 0.03 -20.14
CA ALA A 115 -49.27 0.50 -20.10
C ALA A 115 -48.49 -0.01 -18.88
N GLU A 116 -49.13 -0.06 -17.71
CA GLU A 116 -48.56 -0.60 -16.48
C GLU A 116 -48.28 -2.10 -16.58
N GLU A 117 -49.21 -2.87 -17.12
CA GLU A 117 -49.03 -4.31 -17.34
C GLU A 117 -47.82 -4.57 -18.24
N ARG A 118 -47.77 -3.88 -19.40
CA ARG A 118 -46.67 -4.03 -20.35
C ARG A 118 -45.33 -3.58 -19.78
N LEU A 119 -45.30 -2.46 -19.05
CA LEU A 119 -44.09 -2.02 -18.36
C LEU A 119 -43.62 -3.05 -17.34
N GLY A 120 -44.55 -3.67 -16.61
CA GLY A 120 -44.28 -4.77 -15.69
C GLY A 120 -43.56 -5.95 -16.36
N GLU A 121 -44.00 -6.34 -17.56
CA GLU A 121 -43.34 -7.39 -18.35
C GLU A 121 -41.91 -7.00 -18.76
N LEU A 122 -41.71 -5.77 -19.24
CA LEU A 122 -40.40 -5.24 -19.65
C LEU A 122 -39.42 -5.19 -18.46
N VAL A 123 -39.90 -4.71 -17.31
CA VAL A 123 -39.13 -4.69 -16.06
C VAL A 123 -38.76 -6.09 -15.61
N ALA A 124 -39.68 -7.05 -15.66
CA ALA A 124 -39.42 -8.44 -15.29
C ALA A 124 -38.36 -9.08 -16.20
N ALA A 125 -38.47 -8.85 -17.51
CA ALA A 125 -37.50 -9.33 -18.49
C ALA A 125 -36.10 -8.73 -18.28
N TRP A 126 -36.01 -7.42 -18.06
CA TRP A 126 -34.75 -6.76 -17.74
C TRP A 126 -34.12 -7.30 -16.46
N LYS A 127 -34.93 -7.53 -15.40
CA LYS A 127 -34.44 -8.10 -14.14
C LYS A 127 -33.89 -9.51 -14.33
N GLU A 128 -34.54 -10.35 -15.13
CA GLU A 128 -34.06 -11.71 -15.36
C GLU A 128 -32.77 -11.73 -16.20
N ALA A 129 -32.68 -10.88 -17.24
CA ALA A 129 -31.45 -10.72 -18.02
C ALA A 129 -30.30 -10.23 -17.13
N ARG A 130 -30.55 -9.20 -16.32
CA ARG A 130 -29.58 -8.67 -15.36
C ARG A 130 -29.12 -9.73 -14.36
N LYS A 131 -30.06 -10.48 -13.77
CA LYS A 131 -29.75 -11.58 -12.85
C LYS A 131 -28.87 -12.63 -13.51
N THR A 132 -29.17 -12.97 -14.76
CA THR A 132 -28.37 -13.94 -15.54
C THR A 132 -26.95 -13.43 -15.76
N TYR A 133 -26.78 -12.16 -16.13
CA TYR A 133 -25.47 -11.50 -16.21
C TYR A 133 -24.68 -11.60 -14.90
N TRP A 134 -25.30 -11.28 -13.76
CA TRP A 134 -24.63 -11.37 -12.45
C TRP A 134 -24.20 -12.79 -12.09
N ASN A 135 -25.01 -13.80 -12.41
CA ASN A 135 -24.59 -15.19 -12.19
C ASN A 135 -23.33 -15.55 -13.00
N TYR A 136 -23.25 -15.10 -14.26
CA TYR A 136 -22.06 -15.34 -15.09
C TYR A 136 -20.83 -14.57 -14.57
N LEU A 137 -21.01 -13.35 -14.06
CA LEU A 137 -19.94 -12.62 -13.40
C LEU A 137 -19.41 -13.37 -12.16
N ASP A 138 -20.32 -13.85 -11.30
CA ASP A 138 -19.93 -14.63 -10.11
C ASP A 138 -19.18 -15.92 -10.50
N GLU A 139 -19.63 -16.61 -11.56
CA GLU A 139 -18.95 -17.80 -12.10
C GLU A 139 -17.58 -17.46 -12.69
N LEU A 140 -17.45 -16.32 -13.37
CA LEU A 140 -16.18 -15.84 -13.93
C LEU A 140 -15.18 -15.53 -12.81
N ASP A 141 -15.60 -14.77 -11.79
CA ASP A 141 -14.75 -14.41 -10.65
C ASP A 141 -14.31 -15.66 -9.88
N ALA A 142 -15.23 -16.62 -9.66
CA ALA A 142 -14.90 -17.90 -9.05
C ALA A 142 -13.91 -18.71 -9.89
N ALA A 143 -14.05 -18.70 -11.22
CA ALA A 143 -13.13 -19.39 -12.11
C ALA A 143 -11.73 -18.76 -12.11
N ILE A 144 -11.65 -17.43 -12.10
CA ILE A 144 -10.38 -16.70 -12.00
C ILE A 144 -9.70 -17.03 -10.67
N LEU A 145 -10.44 -16.95 -9.57
CA LEU A 145 -9.91 -17.27 -8.23
C LEU A 145 -9.44 -18.72 -8.12
N GLU A 146 -10.17 -19.68 -8.72
CA GLU A 146 -9.79 -21.09 -8.76
C GLU A 146 -8.47 -21.32 -9.51
N ILE A 147 -8.28 -20.62 -10.64
CA ILE A 147 -7.10 -20.78 -11.50
C ILE A 147 -5.89 -20.07 -10.89
N ALA A 148 -6.08 -18.85 -10.39
CA ALA A 148 -4.99 -17.97 -10.02
C ALA A 148 -4.69 -17.95 -8.51
N GLY A 149 -5.62 -18.41 -7.67
CA GLY A 149 -5.57 -18.16 -6.23
C GLY A 149 -5.76 -16.68 -5.86
N MET A 150 -6.04 -15.83 -6.85
CA MET A 150 -6.19 -14.38 -6.73
C MET A 150 -7.43 -13.95 -7.51
N THR A 151 -8.08 -12.89 -7.05
CA THR A 151 -9.13 -12.20 -7.81
C THR A 151 -8.54 -11.45 -9.00
N LYS A 152 -9.39 -11.12 -9.98
CA LYS A 152 -8.97 -10.30 -11.13
C LYS A 152 -8.38 -8.97 -10.69
N ASP A 153 -9.03 -8.28 -9.75
CA ASP A 153 -8.58 -6.98 -9.26
C ASP A 153 -7.20 -7.08 -8.59
N GLU A 154 -6.95 -8.09 -7.76
CA GLU A 154 -5.64 -8.28 -7.12
C GLU A 154 -4.51 -8.49 -8.14
N ILE A 155 -4.77 -9.23 -9.22
CA ILE A 155 -3.80 -9.43 -10.30
C ILE A 155 -3.49 -8.08 -10.99
N TYR A 156 -4.53 -7.35 -11.38
CA TYR A 156 -4.37 -6.10 -12.14
C TYR A 156 -3.79 -4.96 -11.29
N ASP A 157 -4.29 -4.77 -10.07
CA ASP A 157 -3.77 -3.81 -9.10
C ASP A 157 -2.32 -4.13 -8.72
N GLY A 158 -2.00 -5.42 -8.58
CA GLY A 158 -0.64 -5.90 -8.34
C GLY A 158 0.32 -5.53 -9.47
N ILE A 159 -0.09 -5.79 -10.73
CA ILE A 159 0.65 -5.41 -11.93
C ILE A 159 0.88 -3.89 -11.97
N GLU A 160 -0.17 -3.09 -11.78
CA GLU A 160 -0.07 -1.62 -11.81
C GLU A 160 0.87 -1.10 -10.71
N LYS A 161 0.74 -1.62 -9.49
CA LYS A 161 1.58 -1.23 -8.36
C LYS A 161 3.05 -1.51 -8.63
N ILE A 162 3.36 -2.69 -9.18
CA ILE A 162 4.73 -3.05 -9.54
C ILE A 162 5.23 -2.20 -10.71
N GLN A 163 4.43 -1.97 -11.74
CA GLN A 163 4.79 -1.08 -12.86
C GLN A 163 5.14 0.33 -12.39
N ASN A 164 4.34 0.89 -11.47
CA ASN A 164 4.63 2.19 -10.87
C ASN A 164 5.94 2.16 -10.08
N THR A 165 6.20 1.08 -9.33
CA THR A 165 7.45 0.89 -8.58
C THR A 165 8.66 0.88 -9.52
N ILE A 166 8.58 0.14 -10.63
CA ILE A 166 9.62 0.09 -11.67
C ILE A 166 9.80 1.46 -12.33
N THR A 167 8.69 2.07 -12.76
CA THR A 167 8.68 3.34 -13.53
C THR A 167 9.27 4.49 -12.75
N TYR A 168 8.91 4.62 -11.47
CA TYR A 168 9.38 5.69 -10.61
C TYR A 168 10.60 5.32 -9.78
N GLN A 169 11.14 4.11 -9.97
CA GLN A 169 12.29 3.56 -9.22
C GLN A 169 12.12 3.78 -7.72
N ILE A 170 10.95 3.42 -7.19
CA ILE A 170 10.56 3.72 -5.81
C ILE A 170 11.52 2.97 -4.86
N PRO A 171 12.23 3.65 -3.95
CA PRO A 171 13.10 3.00 -3.00
C PRO A 171 12.29 2.28 -1.91
N TRP A 172 12.88 1.24 -1.33
CA TRP A 172 12.36 0.61 -0.13
C TRP A 172 12.59 1.53 1.05
N PHE A 173 11.65 1.59 1.99
CA PHE A 173 11.82 2.42 3.18
C PHE A 173 11.26 1.77 4.43
N THR A 174 11.90 2.06 5.56
CA THR A 174 11.46 1.59 6.87
C THR A 174 10.41 2.53 7.48
N SER A 175 9.78 2.09 8.56
CA SER A 175 9.13 3.01 9.50
C SER A 175 10.18 3.90 10.20
N SER A 176 9.72 4.94 10.89
CA SER A 176 10.60 5.75 11.73
C SER A 176 10.90 5.02 13.05
N ILE A 177 12.12 5.18 13.56
CA ILE A 177 12.48 4.62 14.87
C ILE A 177 11.66 5.31 15.97
N GLN A 178 11.19 4.53 16.94
CA GLN A 178 10.44 5.00 18.09
C GLN A 178 11.28 4.90 19.36
N GLY A 179 10.85 5.53 20.45
CA GLY A 179 11.51 5.42 21.76
C GLY A 179 12.85 6.14 21.89
N VAL A 180 13.19 7.00 20.93
CA VAL A 180 14.32 7.95 21.03
C VAL A 180 13.80 9.26 21.63
N LEU A 181 14.35 9.65 22.77
CA LEU A 181 14.05 10.93 23.42
C LEU A 181 15.35 11.71 23.60
N GLY A 182 15.46 12.87 22.96
CA GLY A 182 16.65 13.70 23.12
C GLY A 182 16.42 15.15 22.75
N THR A 183 17.41 15.99 23.06
CA THR A 183 17.43 17.39 22.65
C THR A 183 17.64 17.48 21.14
N GLU A 184 16.76 18.22 20.45
CA GLU A 184 16.87 18.48 19.01
C GLU A 184 18.02 19.45 18.70
N PRO A 185 18.68 19.34 17.53
CA PRO A 185 18.40 18.41 16.44
C PRO A 185 19.04 17.02 16.65
N LEU A 186 18.25 15.96 16.47
CA LEU A 186 18.75 14.58 16.43
C LEU A 186 19.31 14.22 15.05
N GLN A 187 20.51 13.68 15.03
CA GLN A 187 21.18 13.17 13.82
C GLN A 187 21.26 11.65 13.86
N TYR A 188 21.05 11.03 12.69
CA TYR A 188 21.06 9.59 12.50
C TYR A 188 22.09 9.23 11.44
N SER A 189 22.90 8.22 11.70
CA SER A 189 23.91 7.71 10.77
C SER A 189 24.02 6.20 10.85
N ILE A 190 24.28 5.53 9.72
CA ILE A 190 24.57 4.10 9.69
C ILE A 190 25.98 3.88 10.26
N VAL A 191 26.10 2.92 11.18
CA VAL A 191 27.38 2.56 11.82
C VAL A 191 27.98 1.34 11.14
N SER A 192 27.15 0.31 10.93
CA SER A 192 27.58 -0.93 10.30
C SER A 192 26.40 -1.66 9.67
N VAL A 193 26.74 -2.44 8.65
CA VAL A 193 25.88 -3.47 8.07
C VAL A 193 26.61 -4.79 8.27
N LYS A 194 25.90 -5.79 8.80
CA LYS A 194 26.41 -7.15 9.01
C LYS A 194 25.75 -8.10 8.01
N ASN A 195 26.55 -8.97 7.43
CA ASN A 195 26.15 -10.13 6.63
C ASN A 195 27.23 -11.22 6.83
N GLU A 196 26.93 -12.46 6.47
CA GLU A 196 27.91 -13.56 6.51
C GLU A 196 29.16 -13.24 5.68
N SER A 197 29.00 -12.52 4.57
CA SER A 197 30.07 -11.99 3.74
C SER A 197 30.23 -10.48 3.95
N ALA A 198 31.43 -10.06 4.33
CA ALA A 198 31.77 -8.64 4.47
C ALA A 198 31.68 -7.87 3.13
N GLU A 199 31.92 -8.55 2.00
CA GLU A 199 31.77 -7.97 0.67
C GLU A 199 30.29 -7.69 0.35
N ASN A 200 29.41 -8.63 0.67
CA ASN A 200 27.97 -8.46 0.48
C ASN A 200 27.44 -7.33 1.38
N ALA A 201 27.89 -7.26 2.63
CA ALA A 201 27.55 -6.17 3.54
C ALA A 201 27.95 -4.80 2.99
N ALA A 202 29.13 -4.70 2.36
CA ALA A 202 29.59 -3.47 1.72
C ALA A 202 28.69 -3.07 0.54
N LEU A 203 28.35 -4.02 -0.33
CA LEU A 203 27.42 -3.80 -1.45
C LEU A 203 26.04 -3.32 -0.98
N PHE A 204 25.51 -3.90 0.10
CA PHE A 204 24.24 -3.47 0.67
C PHE A 204 24.32 -2.04 1.22
N ASN A 205 25.42 -1.74 1.92
CA ASN A 205 25.65 -0.43 2.50
C ASN A 205 25.76 0.69 1.44
N GLU A 206 26.24 0.39 0.22
CA GLU A 206 26.26 1.36 -0.89
C GLU A 206 24.86 1.79 -1.34
N SER A 207 23.86 0.93 -1.16
CA SER A 207 22.47 1.17 -1.54
C SER A 207 21.62 1.70 -0.38
N LEU A 208 22.16 1.74 0.84
CA LEU A 208 21.46 2.10 2.07
C LEU A 208 21.74 3.55 2.47
N SER A 209 20.69 4.28 2.80
CA SER A 209 20.77 5.63 3.37
C SER A 209 19.84 5.78 4.56
N ILE A 210 20.14 6.73 5.44
CA ILE A 210 19.31 7.06 6.60
C ILE A 210 19.08 8.56 6.67
N VAL A 211 17.85 8.95 6.99
CA VAL A 211 17.47 10.35 7.21
C VAL A 211 16.65 10.46 8.50
N GLY A 212 16.32 11.70 8.89
CA GLY A 212 15.68 12.05 10.15
C GLY A 212 14.55 11.11 10.62
N GLY A 213 14.38 11.01 11.94
CA GLY A 213 13.51 10.01 12.56
C GLY A 213 14.02 8.58 12.36
N GLY A 214 15.31 8.40 12.05
CA GLY A 214 15.95 7.12 11.79
C GLY A 214 15.37 6.34 10.62
N ARG A 215 14.70 6.99 9.65
CA ARG A 215 14.11 6.27 8.52
C ARG A 215 15.20 5.86 7.55
N MET A 216 15.28 4.57 7.26
CA MET A 216 16.23 4.02 6.30
C MET A 216 15.58 3.85 4.93
N TYR A 217 16.36 4.09 3.88
CA TYR A 217 15.98 3.94 2.49
C TYR A 217 16.99 3.04 1.80
N VAL A 218 16.48 2.08 1.04
CA VAL A 218 17.29 1.21 0.21
C VAL A 218 16.93 1.50 -1.25
N ALA A 219 17.95 1.80 -2.07
CA ALA A 219 17.77 2.09 -3.48
C ALA A 219 17.02 0.96 -4.19
N TYR A 220 16.24 1.32 -5.22
CA TYR A 220 15.50 0.35 -6.03
C TYR A 220 16.43 -0.72 -6.63
N ASP A 221 17.60 -0.32 -7.12
CA ASP A 221 18.53 -1.17 -7.84
C ASP A 221 19.65 -1.75 -6.95
N VAL A 222 19.27 -2.31 -5.80
CA VAL A 222 20.18 -2.99 -4.87
C VAL A 222 21.10 -3.96 -5.58
N LYS A 223 22.41 -3.83 -5.33
CA LYS A 223 23.45 -4.71 -5.89
C LYS A 223 23.84 -5.85 -4.96
N ALA A 224 23.43 -5.79 -3.70
CA ALA A 224 23.70 -6.83 -2.73
C ALA A 224 22.95 -8.12 -3.10
N PRO A 225 23.58 -9.29 -2.97
CA PRO A 225 22.93 -10.56 -3.25
C PRO A 225 21.89 -10.93 -2.18
N VAL A 226 21.14 -11.99 -2.44
CA VAL A 226 20.22 -12.64 -1.51
C VAL A 226 20.91 -12.92 -0.17
N GLY A 227 20.18 -12.66 0.93
CA GLY A 227 20.68 -12.88 2.27
C GLY A 227 20.10 -11.94 3.31
N VAL A 228 20.55 -12.12 4.54
CA VAL A 228 20.12 -11.33 5.71
C VAL A 228 21.16 -10.27 6.03
N TYR A 229 20.71 -9.02 6.15
CA TYR A 229 21.54 -7.85 6.40
C TYR A 229 21.06 -7.13 7.66
N THR A 230 21.89 -7.10 8.69
CA THR A 230 21.53 -6.47 9.96
C THR A 230 22.26 -5.14 10.12
N VAL A 231 21.52 -4.08 10.43
CA VAL A 231 22.00 -2.70 10.43
C VAL A 231 22.08 -2.17 11.87
N SER A 232 23.22 -1.58 12.20
CA SER A 232 23.40 -0.79 13.41
C SER A 232 23.43 0.69 13.06
N ILE A 233 22.76 1.52 13.86
CA ILE A 233 22.71 2.96 13.65
C ILE A 233 23.27 3.70 14.86
N LYS A 234 23.71 4.93 14.65
CA LYS A 234 24.05 5.88 15.71
C LYS A 234 23.04 7.02 15.69
N VAL A 235 22.57 7.38 16.89
CA VAL A 235 21.77 8.57 17.14
C VAL A 235 22.60 9.52 17.98
N GLU A 236 22.69 10.78 17.58
CA GLU A 236 23.45 11.78 18.32
C GLU A 236 22.77 13.16 18.32
N ASN A 237 23.08 13.95 19.34
CA ASN A 237 22.78 15.36 19.42
C ASN A 237 23.98 16.12 19.99
N GLU A 238 23.80 17.40 20.29
CA GLU A 238 24.86 18.23 20.85
C GLU A 238 25.31 17.70 22.23
N GLY A 239 26.39 16.91 22.24
CA GLY A 239 27.04 16.43 23.45
C GLY A 239 26.75 14.97 23.84
N GLN A 240 25.75 14.31 23.23
CA GLN A 240 25.40 12.91 23.52
C GLN A 240 25.32 12.07 22.24
N SER A 241 25.68 10.79 22.35
CA SER A 241 25.54 9.82 21.25
C SER A 241 25.25 8.43 21.80
N ALA A 242 24.40 7.67 21.10
CA ALA A 242 24.12 6.27 21.40
C ALA A 242 24.19 5.44 20.10
N VAL A 243 24.84 4.28 20.17
CA VAL A 243 24.82 3.27 19.12
C VAL A 243 23.72 2.27 19.45
N LEU A 244 22.83 2.04 18.49
CA LEU A 244 21.78 1.03 18.54
C LEU A 244 22.25 -0.12 17.64
N GLU A 245 22.82 -1.13 18.27
CA GLU A 245 23.37 -2.29 17.58
C GLU A 245 22.25 -3.20 17.07
N ASP A 246 22.44 -3.71 15.86
CA ASP A 246 21.59 -4.72 15.22
C ASP A 246 20.09 -4.41 15.28
N ILE A 247 19.76 -3.13 15.11
CA ILE A 247 18.42 -2.59 15.40
C ILE A 247 17.41 -2.83 14.29
N PHE A 248 17.87 -3.21 13.10
CA PHE A 248 17.01 -3.46 11.95
C PHE A 248 17.61 -4.51 11.03
N THR A 249 16.75 -5.33 10.42
CA THR A 249 17.10 -6.42 9.53
C THR A 249 16.48 -6.20 8.16
N PHE A 250 17.26 -6.33 7.10
CA PHE A 250 16.78 -6.44 5.73
C PHE A 250 16.99 -7.87 5.26
N VAL A 251 15.97 -8.46 4.64
CA VAL A 251 16.05 -9.78 4.03
C VAL A 251 15.87 -9.59 2.53
N ILE A 252 16.91 -9.91 1.76
CA ILE A 252 16.81 -9.97 0.30
C ILE A 252 16.48 -11.41 -0.07
N GLU A 253 15.34 -11.63 -0.70
CA GLU A 253 14.82 -12.95 -1.05
C GLU A 253 14.75 -13.15 -2.56
N THR A 254 14.78 -14.41 -2.98
CA THR A 254 14.44 -14.77 -4.36
C THR A 254 12.93 -14.93 -4.52
N ALA A 255 12.46 -14.96 -5.76
CA ALA A 255 11.05 -15.21 -6.06
C ALA A 255 10.54 -16.59 -5.57
N GLU A 256 11.43 -17.56 -5.31
CA GLU A 256 11.05 -18.89 -4.82
C GLU A 256 10.75 -18.89 -3.30
N ASP A 257 11.47 -18.09 -2.52
CA ASP A 257 11.39 -18.08 -1.05
C ASP A 257 10.10 -17.45 -0.51
N ALA A 258 9.47 -16.55 -1.30
CA ALA A 258 8.25 -15.83 -0.89
C ALA A 258 6.99 -16.71 -0.85
N THR A 259 7.02 -17.92 -1.42
CA THR A 259 5.83 -18.80 -1.53
C THR A 259 5.67 -19.79 -0.37
N GLU A 260 6.65 -19.91 0.53
CA GLU A 260 6.58 -20.79 1.71
C GLU A 260 6.16 -20.05 3.00
N GLY A 261 5.95 -18.73 2.95
CA GLY A 261 5.77 -17.87 4.11
C GLY A 261 4.35 -17.36 4.40
N GLU A 262 3.34 -17.69 3.59
CA GLU A 262 1.94 -17.28 3.80
C GLU A 262 1.02 -18.43 4.24
#